data_AF-A0A3D4EVK0-F1
#
_entry.id   AF-A0A3D4EVK0-F1
#
_cell.length_a   1.000
_cell.length_b   1.000
_cell.length_c   1.000
_cell.angle_alpha   90.00
_cell.angle_beta   90.00
_cell.angle_gamma   90.00
#
_symmetry.space_group_name_H-M   'P 1'
#
loop_
_entity.id
_entity.type
_entity.pdbx_description
1 polymer ?
#
loop_
_entity_poly.entity_id
_entity_poly.type
_entity_poly.pdbx_seq_one_letter_code
_entity_poly.pdbx_strand_id
1 'polypeptide(L)'
;ARFGEGPQMVVGKLLRLCGHGEHDDASYVAPELKDSNLGRDCLEVGIQQVVENGVATPDEVDLWKREAAEEVQEAVANAQTDPGPDPYQDDWQAFSSKGINS
;
A
#
# COMPACT_ATOMS: atom_id res chain seq x y z
N ALA A 1 -19.54 14.96 9.02
CA ALA A 1 -18.09 15.20 9.10
C ALA A 1 -17.70 16.69 8.91
N ARG A 2 -17.68 17.26 7.69
CA ARG A 2 -17.27 18.67 7.48
C ARG A 2 -18.26 19.70 8.03
N PHE A 3 -19.56 19.39 8.03
CA PHE A 3 -20.61 20.25 8.58
C PHE A 3 -20.91 19.99 10.07
N GLY A 4 -20.00 19.32 10.80
CA GLY A 4 -20.14 19.15 12.25
C GLY A 4 -21.13 18.07 12.73
N GLU A 5 -21.70 17.28 11.82
CA GLU A 5 -22.72 16.24 12.13
C GLU A 5 -22.18 14.97 12.83
N GLY A 6 -20.98 15.03 13.41
CA GLY A 6 -20.38 13.90 14.10
C GLY A 6 -19.75 12.83 13.18
N PRO A 7 -19.33 11.70 13.78
CA PRO A 7 -18.60 10.63 13.11
C PRO A 7 -19.50 9.81 12.18
N GLN A 8 -18.87 9.18 11.18
CA GLN A 8 -19.52 8.27 10.26
C GLN A 8 -18.72 6.97 10.19
N MET A 9 -19.42 5.84 10.00
CA MET A 9 -18.80 4.56 9.74
C MET A 9 -18.96 4.21 8.26
N VAL A 10 -17.85 3.97 7.59
CA VAL A 10 -17.80 3.50 6.19
C VAL A 10 -17.11 2.13 6.19
N VAL A 11 -17.75 1.14 5.58
CA VAL A 11 -17.21 -0.24 5.51
C VAL A 11 -16.85 -0.56 4.07
N GLY A 12 -15.55 -0.59 3.77
CA GLY A 12 -15.02 -1.12 2.52
C GLY A 12 -14.96 -2.65 2.59
N LYS A 13 -15.61 -3.33 1.63
CA LYS A 13 -15.54 -4.79 1.50
C LYS A 13 -14.53 -5.14 0.43
N LEU A 14 -13.36 -5.61 0.85
CA LEU A 14 -12.20 -5.90 -0.01
C LEU A 14 -11.65 -7.28 0.32
N LEU A 15 -10.99 -7.91 -0.64
CA LEU A 15 -10.20 -9.11 -0.43
C LEU A 15 -8.70 -8.77 -0.46
N ARG A 16 -7.95 -9.24 0.54
CA ARG A 16 -6.49 -9.27 0.44
C ARG A 16 -6.10 -10.46 -0.43
N LEU A 17 -5.42 -10.19 -1.55
CA LEU A 17 -5.09 -11.23 -2.54
C LEU A 17 -3.93 -12.14 -2.11
N CYS A 18 -3.09 -11.66 -1.20
CA CYS A 18 -1.98 -12.38 -0.57
C CYS A 18 -2.31 -12.81 0.88
N GLY A 19 -1.45 -13.63 1.48
CA GLY A 19 -1.55 -14.02 2.89
C GLY A 19 -1.35 -12.88 3.88
N HIS A 20 -1.47 -13.19 5.17
CA HIS A 20 -1.38 -12.23 6.27
C HIS A 20 -0.02 -11.56 6.40
N GLY A 21 1.03 -12.29 6.14
CA GLY A 21 2.38 -11.76 5.97
C GLY A 21 3.11 -12.59 4.93
N GLU A 22 4.40 -12.28 4.75
CA GLU A 22 5.26 -12.95 3.79
C GLU A 22 5.35 -14.48 4.00
N HIS A 23 5.15 -14.93 5.25
CA HIS A 23 5.17 -16.34 5.63
C HIS A 23 3.81 -17.06 5.52
N ASP A 24 2.73 -16.35 5.16
CA ASP A 24 1.38 -16.91 5.05
C ASP A 24 1.01 -17.13 3.58
N ASP A 25 0.67 -18.36 3.23
CA ASP A 25 0.32 -18.77 1.87
C ASP A 25 -1.17 -18.54 1.51
N ALA A 26 -1.97 -18.06 2.46
CA ALA A 26 -3.41 -17.85 2.31
C ALA A 26 -4.22 -19.12 1.96
N SER A 27 -3.72 -20.32 2.28
CA SER A 27 -4.39 -21.59 1.99
C SER A 27 -5.78 -21.73 2.64
N TYR A 28 -6.06 -20.97 3.69
CA TYR A 28 -7.39 -20.90 4.34
C TYR A 28 -8.41 -20.03 3.59
N VAL A 29 -8.00 -19.32 2.54
CA VAL A 29 -8.89 -18.51 1.71
C VAL A 29 -9.40 -19.37 0.54
N ALA A 30 -10.70 -19.58 0.49
CA ALA A 30 -11.35 -20.31 -0.58
C ALA A 30 -11.04 -19.67 -1.96
N PRO A 31 -10.55 -20.43 -2.96
CA PRO A 31 -10.20 -19.90 -4.27
C PRO A 31 -11.34 -19.13 -4.95
N GLU A 32 -12.58 -19.56 -4.72
CA GLU A 32 -13.78 -18.95 -5.28
C GLU A 32 -13.97 -17.49 -4.83
N LEU A 33 -13.39 -17.10 -3.68
CA LEU A 33 -13.40 -15.70 -3.23
C LEU A 33 -12.47 -14.83 -4.07
N LYS A 34 -11.31 -15.37 -4.49
CA LYS A 34 -10.36 -14.68 -5.38
C LYS A 34 -10.95 -14.51 -6.78
N ASP A 35 -11.71 -15.51 -7.25
CA ASP A 35 -12.40 -15.44 -8.54
C ASP A 35 -13.68 -14.56 -8.50
N SER A 36 -14.14 -14.18 -7.30
CA SER A 36 -15.32 -13.34 -7.12
C SER A 36 -15.05 -11.86 -7.38
N ASN A 37 -16.10 -11.04 -7.37
CA ASN A 37 -16.00 -9.57 -7.45
C ASN A 37 -15.10 -8.95 -6.36
N LEU A 38 -14.92 -9.63 -5.22
CA LEU A 38 -14.05 -9.18 -4.13
C LEU A 38 -12.57 -9.34 -4.47
N GLY A 39 -12.21 -10.33 -5.29
CA GLY A 39 -10.83 -10.61 -5.69
C GLY A 39 -10.35 -9.86 -6.93
N ARG A 40 -11.21 -9.01 -7.52
CA ARG A 40 -10.82 -8.15 -8.65
C ARG A 40 -9.71 -7.20 -8.23
N ASP A 41 -8.70 -7.08 -9.09
CA ASP A 41 -7.68 -6.05 -8.95
C ASP A 41 -8.29 -4.66 -9.17
N CYS A 42 -8.21 -3.80 -8.15
CA CYS A 42 -8.75 -2.45 -8.23
C CYS A 42 -7.99 -1.56 -9.23
N LEU A 43 -6.73 -1.85 -9.52
CA LEU A 43 -5.95 -1.14 -10.53
C LEU A 43 -6.50 -1.43 -11.92
N GLU A 44 -6.74 -2.69 -12.26
CA GLU A 44 -7.30 -3.08 -13.56
C GLU A 44 -8.71 -2.50 -13.76
N VAL A 45 -9.54 -2.51 -12.71
CA VAL A 45 -10.85 -1.84 -12.73
C VAL A 45 -10.72 -0.33 -12.94
N GLY A 46 -9.78 0.32 -12.25
CA GLY A 46 -9.54 1.76 -12.39
C GLY A 46 -9.03 2.13 -13.78
N ILE A 47 -8.08 1.36 -14.32
CA ILE A 47 -7.52 1.53 -15.67
C ILE A 47 -8.63 1.43 -16.72
N GLN A 48 -9.46 0.38 -16.64
CA GLN A 48 -10.60 0.24 -17.54
C GLN A 48 -11.52 1.46 -17.47
N GLN A 49 -11.86 1.92 -16.27
CA GLN A 49 -12.73 3.08 -16.09
C GLN A 49 -12.13 4.36 -16.66
N VAL A 50 -10.86 4.65 -16.43
CA VAL A 50 -10.27 5.91 -16.94
C VAL A 50 -10.10 5.89 -18.46
N VAL A 51 -9.82 4.73 -19.05
CA VAL A 51 -9.69 4.58 -20.50
C VAL A 51 -11.06 4.66 -21.19
N GLU A 52 -12.06 3.93 -20.70
CA GLU A 52 -13.41 3.95 -21.26
C GLU A 52 -14.07 5.33 -21.21
N ASN A 53 -13.73 6.13 -20.19
CA ASN A 53 -14.23 7.50 -20.05
C ASN A 53 -13.36 8.55 -20.77
N GLY A 54 -12.31 8.13 -21.50
CA GLY A 54 -11.42 9.03 -22.23
C GLY A 54 -10.61 9.98 -21.35
N VAL A 55 -10.42 9.62 -20.07
CA VAL A 55 -9.60 10.38 -19.11
C VAL A 55 -8.11 10.16 -19.36
N ALA A 56 -7.75 8.96 -19.82
CA ALA A 56 -6.39 8.59 -20.21
C ALA A 56 -6.43 7.59 -21.38
N THR A 57 -5.34 7.52 -22.12
CA THR A 57 -5.11 6.54 -23.17
C THR A 57 -4.39 5.30 -22.61
N PRO A 58 -4.46 4.14 -23.29
CA PRO A 58 -3.68 2.96 -22.91
C PRO A 58 -2.17 3.24 -22.82
N ASP A 59 -1.62 4.01 -23.78
CA ASP A 59 -0.20 4.35 -23.83
C ASP A 59 0.24 5.22 -22.64
N GLU A 60 -0.62 6.14 -22.18
CA GLU A 60 -0.38 6.95 -20.97
C GLU A 60 -0.39 6.07 -19.71
N VAL A 61 -1.33 5.12 -19.61
CA VAL A 61 -1.36 4.18 -18.48
C VAL A 61 -0.10 3.31 -18.46
N ASP A 62 0.35 2.81 -19.62
CA ASP A 62 1.57 2.01 -19.72
C ASP A 62 2.82 2.82 -19.38
N LEU A 63 2.84 4.11 -19.71
CA LEU A 63 3.90 5.03 -19.26
C LEU A 63 3.90 5.14 -17.73
N TRP A 64 2.76 5.39 -17.10
CA TRP A 64 2.67 5.50 -15.63
C TRP A 64 3.08 4.21 -14.93
N LYS A 65 2.71 3.04 -15.48
CA LYS A 65 3.13 1.74 -14.93
C LYS A 65 4.66 1.60 -14.93
N ARG A 66 5.33 2.04 -16.00
CA ARG A 66 6.80 2.01 -16.08
C ARG A 66 7.45 2.99 -15.12
N GLU A 67 6.98 4.24 -15.10
CA GLU A 67 7.50 5.27 -14.19
C GLU A 67 7.37 4.85 -12.72
N ALA A 68 6.21 4.30 -12.32
CA ALA A 68 6.01 3.77 -10.97
C ALA A 68 6.92 2.58 -10.65
N ALA A 69 7.17 1.70 -11.63
CA ALA A 69 8.10 0.58 -11.44
C ALA A 69 9.54 1.05 -11.26
N GLU A 70 9.97 2.06 -12.02
CA GLU A 70 11.28 2.69 -11.88
C GLU A 70 11.44 3.34 -10.50
N GLU A 71 10.45 4.12 -10.04
CA GLU A 71 10.46 4.73 -8.70
C GLU A 71 10.56 3.68 -7.57
N VAL A 72 9.81 2.59 -7.68
CA VAL A 72 9.89 1.48 -6.71
C VAL A 72 11.28 0.83 -6.71
N GLN A 73 11.88 0.63 -7.89
CA GLN A 73 13.22 0.06 -8.00
C GLN A 73 14.28 0.97 -7.37
N GLU A 74 14.20 2.27 -7.62
CA GLU A 74 15.09 3.27 -7.00
C GLU A 74 14.93 3.28 -5.47
N ALA A 75 13.70 3.28 -4.97
CA ALA A 75 13.42 3.24 -3.54
C ALA A 75 13.97 1.97 -2.87
N VAL A 76 13.82 0.81 -3.52
CA VAL A 76 14.39 -0.45 -3.03
C VAL A 76 15.91 -0.41 -3.03
N ALA A 77 16.54 0.09 -4.10
CA ALA A 77 17.99 0.20 -4.18
C ALA A 77 18.54 1.10 -3.06
N ASN A 78 17.91 2.24 -2.81
CA ASN A 78 18.28 3.14 -1.72
C ASN A 78 18.15 2.44 -0.36
N ALA A 79 16.99 1.85 -0.05
CA ALA A 79 16.74 1.17 1.22
C ALA A 79 17.69 -0.01 1.49
N GLN A 80 18.16 -0.71 0.44
CA GLN A 80 19.15 -1.78 0.57
C GLN A 80 20.56 -1.27 0.91
N THR A 81 20.86 -0.02 0.57
CA THR A 81 22.17 0.60 0.83
C THR A 81 22.22 1.42 2.11
N ASP A 82 21.08 1.69 2.74
CA ASP A 82 21.02 2.42 4.01
C ASP A 82 21.81 1.68 5.10
N PRO A 83 22.58 2.41 5.94
CA PRO A 83 23.26 1.80 7.06
C PRO A 83 22.22 1.23 8.03
N GLY A 84 22.56 0.09 8.64
CA GLY A 84 21.81 -0.41 9.78
C GLY A 84 21.85 0.59 10.96
N PRO A 85 20.92 0.48 11.92
CA PRO A 85 20.91 1.35 13.09
C PRO A 85 22.21 1.20 13.90
N ASP A 86 22.75 2.33 14.36
CA ASP A 86 23.98 2.41 15.14
C ASP A 86 23.66 2.82 16.60
N PRO A 87 23.81 1.91 17.59
CA PRO A 87 23.49 2.21 18.98
C PRO A 87 24.40 3.28 19.62
N TYR A 88 25.49 3.68 18.97
CA TYR A 88 26.42 4.71 19.45
C TYR A 88 26.24 6.08 18.78
N GLN A 89 25.52 6.14 17.65
CA GLN A 89 25.22 7.40 16.96
C GLN A 89 23.74 7.78 17.03
N ASP A 90 22.84 6.81 17.02
CA ASP A 90 21.41 7.04 17.00
C ASP A 90 20.89 7.39 18.42
N ASP A 91 20.22 8.55 18.57
CA ASP A 91 19.55 8.97 19.81
C ASP A 91 18.21 8.24 19.97
N TRP A 92 18.26 6.97 20.38
CA TRP A 92 17.08 6.16 20.66
C TRP A 92 16.44 6.58 21.98
N GLN A 93 15.19 7.06 21.93
CA GLN A 93 14.45 7.46 23.13
C GLN A 93 13.10 6.74 23.23
N ALA A 94 12.86 6.12 24.38
CA ALA A 94 11.55 5.52 24.70
C ALA A 94 10.49 6.57 25.08
N PHE A 95 10.93 7.77 25.48
CA PHE A 95 10.06 8.90 25.84
C PHE A 95 10.31 10.07 24.91
N SER A 96 9.24 10.81 24.59
CA SER A 96 9.34 12.06 23.84
C SER A 96 10.04 13.17 24.64
N SER A 97 10.06 13.07 25.98
CA SER A 97 10.71 14.03 26.87
C SER A 97 12.00 13.45 27.45
N LYS A 98 13.07 14.24 27.36
CA LYS A 98 14.35 13.94 28.02
C LYS A 98 14.19 14.10 29.55
N GLY A 99 14.86 13.24 30.33
CA GLY A 99 14.96 13.41 31.79
C GLY A 99 13.93 12.70 32.66
N ILE A 100 13.06 11.84 32.11
CA ILE A 100 12.04 11.12 32.90
C ILE A 100 12.63 10.03 33.82
N ASN A 101 13.84 9.57 33.55
CA ASN A 101 14.57 8.58 34.36
C ASN A 101 15.95 9.09 34.83
N SER A 102 16.12 10.42 34.94
CA SER A 102 17.36 11.06 35.41
C SER A 102 17.26 11.48 36.87
#